data_AF-A0A1S2I9L0-F1
#
_entry.id   AF-A0A1S2I9L0-F1
#
_cell.length_a   1.000
_cell.length_b   1.000
_cell.length_c   1.000
_cell.angle_alpha   90.00
_cell.angle_beta   90.00
_cell.angle_gamma   90.00
#
_symmetry.space_group_name_H-M   'P 1'
#
loop_
_entity.id
_entity.type
_entity.pdbx_description
1 polymer ?
#
loop_
_entity_poly.entity_id
_entity_poly.type
_entity_poly.pdbx_seq_one_letter_code
_entity_poly.pdbx_strand_id
1 'polypeptide(L)'
;MLFAHAPKLVLAGSYPVVRPVADRAAALDAEVLVLSSDVVVPLDDVVGFDWAVVAVDDATSTEVQLDRAVAGLAGGLRRGALVVLSSERPVQQLAARFADDLSRASGLPLGEAFAVAACEAGAITWGVDAQAVDEAAHLVERIGAPRNEA
;
A
#
# COMPACT_ATOMS: atom_id res chain seq x y z
N MET A 1 29.69 -10.19 -1.86
CA MET A 1 28.43 -10.84 -1.47
C MET A 1 27.29 -9.98 -1.97
N LEU A 2 26.43 -10.51 -2.82
CA LEU A 2 25.16 -9.88 -3.19
C LEU A 2 24.12 -10.39 -2.19
N PHE A 3 23.68 -9.52 -1.29
CA PHE A 3 22.46 -9.79 -0.53
C PHE A 3 21.30 -9.55 -1.51
N ALA A 4 20.68 -10.62 -2.00
CA ALA A 4 19.38 -10.49 -2.65
C ALA A 4 18.39 -10.13 -1.53
N HIS A 5 18.04 -8.85 -1.45
CA HIS A 5 17.09 -8.34 -0.47
C HIS A 5 15.69 -8.83 -0.86
N ALA A 6 15.03 -9.52 0.05
CA ALA A 6 13.61 -9.83 -0.04
C ALA A 6 12.82 -8.52 -0.14
N PRO A 7 11.86 -8.38 -1.07
CA PRO A 7 11.06 -7.16 -1.16
C PRO A 7 10.27 -6.97 0.14
N LYS A 8 10.29 -5.74 0.65
CA LYS A 8 9.58 -5.34 1.86
C LYS A 8 8.21 -4.76 1.50
N LEU A 9 7.17 -5.42 2.00
CA LEU A 9 5.77 -5.12 1.77
C LEU A 9 5.10 -4.66 3.06
N VAL A 10 4.51 -3.46 3.03
CA VAL A 10 3.69 -2.93 4.12
C VAL A 10 2.21 -3.09 3.79
N LEU A 11 1.43 -3.67 4.68
CA LEU A 11 -0.01 -3.85 4.54
C LEU A 11 -0.72 -3.00 5.59
N ALA A 12 -1.39 -1.92 5.18
CA ALA A 12 -2.16 -1.07 6.07
C ALA A 12 -3.66 -1.37 5.95
N GLY A 13 -4.33 -1.69 7.04
CA GLY A 13 -5.75 -2.01 7.05
C GLY A 13 -6.11 -3.10 8.06
N SER A 14 -7.39 -3.42 8.18
CA SER A 14 -7.89 -4.41 9.13
C SER A 14 -7.25 -5.79 8.92
N TYR A 15 -6.79 -6.43 10.00
CA TYR A 15 -6.02 -7.68 9.93
C TYR A 15 -6.73 -8.80 9.15
N PRO A 16 -8.03 -9.10 9.36
CA PRO A 16 -8.75 -10.10 8.57
C PRO A 16 -8.71 -9.84 7.06
N VAL A 17 -8.75 -8.56 6.66
CA VAL A 17 -8.80 -8.13 5.24
C VAL A 17 -7.43 -8.31 4.58
N VAL A 18 -6.35 -7.98 5.28
CA VAL A 18 -4.98 -8.03 4.72
C VAL A 18 -4.30 -9.37 4.92
N ARG A 19 -4.75 -10.21 5.88
CA ARG A 19 -4.11 -11.49 6.20
C ARG A 19 -3.94 -12.42 4.98
N PRO A 20 -4.93 -12.65 4.11
CA PRO A 20 -4.76 -13.54 2.95
C PRO A 20 -3.68 -13.05 1.98
N VAL A 21 -3.46 -11.73 1.90
CA VAL A 21 -2.43 -11.11 1.07
C VAL A 21 -1.07 -11.20 1.77
N ALA A 22 -1.04 -11.01 3.10
CA ALA A 22 0.15 -11.18 3.93
C ALA A 22 0.71 -12.60 3.82
N ASP A 23 -0.14 -13.61 3.98
CA ASP A 23 0.24 -15.03 3.92
C ASP A 23 0.81 -15.38 2.53
N ARG A 24 0.20 -14.86 1.45
CA ARG A 24 0.69 -15.06 0.08
C ARG A 24 2.01 -14.35 -0.20
N ALA A 25 2.17 -13.12 0.26
CA ALA A 25 3.41 -12.36 0.10
C ALA A 25 4.57 -13.02 0.88
N ALA A 26 4.33 -13.45 2.11
CA ALA A 26 5.30 -14.18 2.91
C ALA A 26 5.71 -15.52 2.26
N ALA A 27 4.76 -16.22 1.63
CA ALA A 27 5.05 -17.44 0.86
C ALA A 27 5.88 -17.20 -0.41
N LEU A 28 5.99 -15.94 -0.86
CA LEU A 28 6.84 -15.50 -1.97
C LEU A 28 8.17 -14.88 -1.48
N ASP A 29 8.55 -15.20 -0.23
CA ASP A 29 9.76 -14.70 0.44
C ASP A 29 9.81 -13.17 0.60
N ALA A 30 8.66 -12.48 0.67
CA ALA A 30 8.60 -11.06 1.00
C ALA A 30 8.71 -10.83 2.51
N GLU A 31 9.37 -9.74 2.92
CA GLU A 31 9.29 -9.24 4.29
C GLU A 31 7.95 -8.49 4.44
N VAL A 32 7.04 -9.00 5.28
CA VAL A 32 5.69 -8.43 5.42
C VAL A 32 5.51 -7.74 6.77
N LEU A 33 5.13 -6.47 6.73
CA LEU A 33 4.71 -5.70 7.89
C LEU A 33 3.22 -5.40 7.81
N VAL A 34 2.48 -5.60 8.90
CA VAL A 34 1.04 -5.34 8.96
C VAL A 34 0.73 -4.19 9.92
N LEU A 35 0.11 -3.12 9.42
CA LEU A 35 -0.38 -1.96 10.15
C LEU A 35 -1.90 -2.09 10.32
N SER A 36 -2.34 -2.89 11.29
CA SER A 36 -3.76 -3.21 11.51
C SER A 36 -4.37 -2.66 12.80
N SER A 37 -3.61 -1.94 13.61
CA SER A 37 -4.06 -1.38 14.88
C SER A 37 -3.52 0.03 15.08
N ASP A 38 -4.10 0.77 16.03
CA ASP A 38 -3.62 2.09 16.44
C ASP A 38 -2.29 2.03 17.24
N VAL A 39 -1.61 0.88 17.24
CA VAL A 39 -0.28 0.74 17.85
C VAL A 39 0.73 1.46 16.97
N VAL A 40 1.48 2.40 17.58
CA VAL A 40 2.58 3.08 16.93
C VAL A 40 3.63 2.04 16.54
N VAL A 41 3.79 1.81 15.25
CA VAL A 41 4.84 0.93 14.74
C VAL A 41 6.16 1.71 14.72
N PRO A 42 7.26 1.14 15.24
CA PRO A 42 8.57 1.75 15.16
C PRO A 42 8.91 2.12 13.72
N LEU A 43 9.42 3.34 13.52
CA LEU A 43 9.78 3.83 12.19
C LEU A 43 10.74 2.87 11.46
N ASP A 44 11.69 2.29 12.20
CA ASP A 44 12.69 1.35 11.68
C ASP A 44 12.04 0.12 10.99
N ASP A 45 10.87 -0.30 11.45
CA ASP A 45 10.14 -1.43 10.87
C ASP A 45 9.48 -1.05 9.55
N VAL A 46 9.12 0.22 9.33
CA VAL A 46 8.47 0.69 8.09
C VAL A 46 9.49 1.20 7.07
N VAL A 47 10.65 1.67 7.52
CA VAL A 47 11.64 2.32 6.65
C VAL A 47 12.08 1.43 5.49
N GLY A 48 12.10 2.05 4.31
CA GLY A 48 12.69 1.48 3.10
C GLY A 48 11.82 0.45 2.39
N PHE A 49 10.50 0.45 2.60
CA PHE A 49 9.61 -0.50 1.93
C PHE A 49 9.63 -0.35 0.40
N ASP A 50 9.53 -1.46 -0.32
CA ASP A 50 9.39 -1.46 -1.78
C ASP A 50 7.94 -1.21 -2.17
N TRP A 51 7.02 -1.88 -1.48
CA TRP A 51 5.60 -1.84 -1.78
C TRP A 51 4.76 -1.60 -0.53
N ALA A 52 3.65 -0.91 -0.71
CA ALA A 52 2.60 -0.83 0.31
C ALA A 52 1.23 -1.10 -0.29
N VAL A 53 0.37 -1.82 0.42
CA VAL A 53 -1.05 -1.97 0.09
C VAL A 53 -1.87 -1.40 1.23
N VAL A 54 -2.69 -0.39 0.92
CA VAL A 54 -3.62 0.22 1.86
C VAL A 54 -5.00 -0.35 1.57
N ALA A 55 -5.45 -1.28 2.40
CA ALA A 55 -6.77 -1.90 2.32
C ALA A 55 -7.81 -1.01 3.02
N VAL A 56 -8.70 -0.43 2.22
CA VAL A 56 -9.81 0.39 2.70
C VAL A 56 -11.05 -0.46 2.86
N ASP A 57 -11.54 -0.59 4.09
CA ASP A 57 -12.77 -1.31 4.43
C ASP A 57 -13.93 -0.37 4.78
N ASP A 58 -15.09 -0.96 5.14
CA ASP A 58 -16.30 -0.24 5.49
C ASP A 58 -16.49 -0.05 7.01
N ALA A 59 -15.58 -0.58 7.82
CA ALA A 59 -15.70 -0.53 9.27
C ALA A 59 -15.41 0.86 9.83
N THR A 60 -14.55 1.64 9.14
CA THR A 60 -14.18 3.01 9.51
C THR A 60 -14.39 3.97 8.33
N SER A 61 -14.53 5.28 8.59
CA SER A 61 -14.50 6.29 7.53
C SER A 61 -13.24 6.13 6.66
N THR A 62 -13.42 6.11 5.35
CA THR A 62 -12.31 6.03 4.39
C THR A 62 -11.29 7.13 4.62
N GLU A 63 -11.71 8.36 4.88
CA GLU A 63 -10.78 9.48 5.12
C GLU A 63 -9.88 9.20 6.33
N VAL A 64 -10.43 8.69 7.42
CA VAL A 64 -9.67 8.34 8.62
C VAL A 64 -8.67 7.22 8.34
N GLN A 65 -9.05 6.23 7.55
CA GLN A 65 -8.15 5.14 7.14
C GLN A 65 -6.99 5.67 6.28
N LEU A 66 -7.28 6.57 5.34
CA LEU A 66 -6.28 7.19 4.47
C LEU A 66 -5.32 8.09 5.25
N ASP A 67 -5.82 8.94 6.13
CA ASP A 67 -4.99 9.82 6.97
C ASP A 67 -4.04 9.01 7.86
N ARG A 68 -4.53 7.90 8.44
CA ARG A 68 -3.71 6.96 9.20
C ARG A 68 -2.65 6.29 8.35
N ALA A 69 -3.01 5.84 7.14
CA ALA A 69 -2.08 5.24 6.21
C ALA A 69 -0.98 6.24 5.78
N VAL A 70 -1.33 7.50 5.51
CA VAL A 70 -0.34 8.57 5.24
C VAL A 70 0.61 8.72 6.41
N ALA A 71 0.09 8.86 7.64
CA ALA A 71 0.92 9.02 8.83
C ALA A 71 1.86 7.83 9.09
N GLY A 72 1.38 6.60 8.83
CA GLY A 72 2.17 5.38 9.00
C GLY A 72 3.23 5.17 7.92
N LEU A 73 2.94 5.53 6.66
CA LEU A 73 3.82 5.26 5.52
C LEU A 73 4.83 6.37 5.23
N ALA A 74 4.50 7.64 5.51
CA ALA A 74 5.31 8.78 5.08
C ALA A 74 6.76 8.71 5.54
N GLY A 75 7.01 8.29 6.78
CA GLY A 75 8.36 8.19 7.33
C GLY A 75 9.18 7.03 6.74
N GLY A 76 8.53 6.00 6.21
CA GLY A 76 9.21 4.84 5.64
C GLY A 76 9.33 4.85 4.12
N LEU A 77 8.69 5.81 3.45
CA LEU A 77 8.67 5.93 2.01
C LEU A 77 10.08 6.17 1.45
N ARG A 78 10.45 5.37 0.46
CA ARG A 78 11.72 5.52 -0.27
C ARG A 78 11.48 5.79 -1.75
N ARG A 79 12.56 6.17 -2.45
CA ARG A 79 12.52 6.29 -3.91
C ARG A 79 12.29 4.94 -4.58
N GLY A 80 11.46 4.90 -5.61
CA GLY A 80 11.03 3.71 -6.33
C GLY A 80 9.98 2.88 -5.61
N ALA A 81 9.37 3.38 -4.52
CA ALA A 81 8.29 2.66 -3.85
C ALA A 81 6.98 2.77 -4.63
N LEU A 82 6.16 1.72 -4.56
CA LEU A 82 4.79 1.70 -5.09
C LEU A 82 3.79 1.53 -3.94
N VAL A 83 2.75 2.37 -3.93
CA VAL A 83 1.63 2.27 -2.98
C VAL A 83 0.34 1.97 -3.72
N VAL A 84 -0.34 0.90 -3.35
CA VAL A 84 -1.62 0.49 -3.94
C VAL A 84 -2.74 0.73 -2.93
N LEU A 85 -3.68 1.62 -3.27
CA LEU A 85 -4.92 1.79 -2.54
C LEU A 85 -5.91 0.73 -3.00
N SER A 86 -6.26 -0.22 -2.13
CA SER A 86 -7.19 -1.31 -2.47
C SER A 86 -8.53 -1.13 -1.76
N SER A 87 -9.63 -1.21 -2.49
CA SER A 87 -10.99 -1.16 -1.95
C SER A 87 -11.97 -2.00 -2.78
N GLU A 88 -13.08 -2.40 -2.17
CA GLU A 88 -14.23 -2.98 -2.90
C GLU A 88 -15.14 -1.90 -3.51
N ARG A 89 -14.95 -0.62 -3.12
CA ARG A 89 -15.72 0.53 -3.60
C ARG A 89 -14.87 1.45 -4.47
N PRO A 90 -15.50 2.33 -5.27
CA PRO A 90 -14.77 3.34 -6.04
C PRO A 90 -13.93 4.24 -5.13
N VAL A 91 -12.62 4.28 -5.36
CA VAL A 91 -11.65 5.06 -4.57
C VAL A 91 -10.72 5.91 -5.42
N GLN A 92 -10.82 5.89 -6.75
CA GLN A 92 -9.96 6.67 -7.65
C GLN A 92 -9.73 8.14 -7.21
N GLN A 93 -10.79 8.90 -6.94
CA GLN A 93 -10.64 10.31 -6.55
C GLN A 93 -9.92 10.48 -5.20
N LEU A 94 -10.15 9.54 -4.28
CA LEU A 94 -9.51 9.53 -2.97
C LEU A 94 -8.05 9.07 -3.06
N ALA A 95 -7.72 8.17 -4.00
CA ALA A 95 -6.36 7.73 -4.28
C ALA A 95 -5.49 8.88 -4.79
N ALA A 96 -6.04 9.74 -5.66
CA ALA A 96 -5.34 10.95 -6.12
C ALA A 96 -5.04 11.91 -4.95
N ARG A 97 -6.03 12.20 -4.10
CA ARG A 97 -5.83 13.03 -2.89
C ARG A 97 -4.81 12.39 -1.94
N PHE A 98 -4.93 11.10 -1.68
CA PHE A 98 -4.01 10.34 -0.83
C PHE A 98 -2.57 10.44 -1.35
N ALA A 99 -2.37 10.34 -2.67
CA ALA A 99 -1.06 10.46 -3.28
C ALA A 99 -0.43 11.85 -3.06
N ASP A 100 -1.22 12.91 -3.17
CA ASP A 100 -0.79 14.29 -2.87
C ASP A 100 -0.46 14.48 -1.39
N ASP A 101 -1.28 13.93 -0.50
CA ASP A 101 -1.07 14.03 0.95
C ASP A 101 0.17 13.23 1.39
N LEU A 102 0.42 12.06 0.81
CA LEU A 102 1.62 11.26 1.03
C LEU A 102 2.88 11.94 0.49
N SER A 103 2.80 12.57 -0.69
CA SER A 103 3.87 13.39 -1.25
C SER A 103 4.25 14.55 -0.32
N ARG A 104 3.24 15.27 0.20
CA ARG A 104 3.44 16.37 1.15
C ARG A 104 4.05 15.89 2.47
N ALA A 105 3.58 14.77 3.01
CA ALA A 105 4.03 14.26 4.30
C ALA A 105 5.44 13.67 4.25
N SER A 106 5.80 13.00 3.15
CA SER A 106 7.12 12.39 2.95
C SER A 106 8.18 13.37 2.42
N GLY A 107 7.75 14.45 1.76
CA GLY A 107 8.63 15.37 1.05
C GLY A 107 9.21 14.79 -0.25
N LEU A 108 8.70 13.65 -0.72
CA LEU A 108 9.11 13.02 -1.97
C LEU A 108 8.14 13.40 -3.11
N PRO A 109 8.63 13.68 -4.33
CA PRO A 109 7.76 14.02 -5.47
C PRO A 109 7.02 12.79 -6.02
N LEU A 110 5.69 12.89 -6.13
CA LEU A 110 4.83 11.88 -6.73
C LEU A 110 5.12 11.68 -8.23
N GLY A 111 5.14 10.43 -8.70
CA GLY A 111 5.41 10.07 -10.10
C GLY A 111 6.90 10.12 -10.49
N GLU A 112 7.75 10.76 -9.69
CA GLU A 112 9.20 10.79 -9.91
C GLU A 112 9.95 9.94 -8.87
N ALA A 113 9.61 10.12 -7.60
CA ALA A 113 10.25 9.41 -6.50
C ALA A 113 9.44 8.18 -6.07
N PHE A 114 8.12 8.18 -6.20
CA PHE A 114 7.29 7.03 -5.85
C PHE A 114 5.99 7.06 -6.65
N ALA A 115 5.32 5.91 -6.73
CA ALA A 115 4.11 5.74 -7.49
C ALA A 115 2.92 5.38 -6.59
N VAL A 116 1.72 5.78 -7.00
CA VAL A 116 0.45 5.38 -6.37
C VAL A 116 -0.51 4.85 -7.42
N ALA A 117 -1.22 3.78 -7.08
CA ALA A 117 -2.29 3.21 -7.89
C ALA A 117 -3.55 2.92 -7.07
N ALA A 118 -4.71 2.89 -7.72
CA ALA A 118 -5.98 2.49 -7.13
C ALA A 118 -6.41 1.13 -7.69
N CYS A 119 -6.82 0.24 -6.79
CA CYS A 119 -7.32 -1.09 -7.06
C CYS A 119 -8.75 -1.21 -6.51
N GLU A 120 -9.73 -1.40 -7.39
CA GLU A 120 -11.15 -1.51 -7.05
C GLU A 120 -11.65 -2.92 -7.39
N ALA A 121 -12.20 -3.64 -6.41
CA ALA A 121 -12.65 -5.02 -6.56
C ALA A 121 -11.60 -5.97 -7.18
N GLY A 122 -10.32 -5.67 -6.98
CA GLY A 122 -9.18 -6.43 -7.52
C GLY A 122 -8.72 -6.02 -8.92
N ALA A 123 -9.26 -4.96 -9.51
CA ALA A 123 -8.82 -4.41 -10.78
C ALA A 123 -8.16 -3.03 -10.59
N ILE A 124 -7.05 -2.78 -11.29
CA ILE A 124 -6.42 -1.45 -11.27
C ILE A 124 -7.29 -0.48 -12.09
N THR A 125 -7.81 0.56 -11.44
CA THR A 125 -8.69 1.55 -12.07
C THR A 125 -7.99 2.87 -12.35
N TRP A 126 -6.86 3.11 -11.67
CA TRP A 126 -6.10 4.35 -11.82
C TRP A 126 -4.65 4.16 -11.34
N GLY A 127 -3.74 4.95 -11.89
CA GLY A 127 -2.39 5.13 -11.39
C GLY A 127 -1.86 6.50 -11.78
N VAL A 128 -0.81 6.95 -11.10
CA VAL A 128 -0.18 8.25 -11.39
C VAL A 128 0.40 8.33 -12.80
N ASP A 129 0.81 7.18 -13.35
CA ASP A 129 1.22 6.99 -14.73
C ASP A 129 0.95 5.53 -15.17
N ALA A 130 1.31 5.19 -16.41
CA ALA A 130 1.11 3.85 -16.96
C ALA A 130 2.00 2.78 -16.29
N GLN A 131 3.21 3.15 -15.88
CA GLN A 131 4.13 2.22 -15.22
C GLN A 131 3.58 1.81 -13.84
N ALA A 132 3.03 2.77 -13.09
CA ALA A 132 2.36 2.52 -11.81
C ALA A 132 1.18 1.55 -11.97
N VAL A 133 0.42 1.66 -13.06
CA VAL A 133 -0.70 0.75 -13.36
C VAL A 133 -0.19 -0.67 -13.64
N ASP A 134 0.84 -0.80 -14.48
CA ASP A 134 1.40 -2.10 -14.84
C ASP A 134 2.06 -2.80 -13.64
N GLU A 135 2.84 -2.07 -12.85
CA GLU A 135 3.48 -2.61 -11.64
C GLU A 135 2.45 -3.00 -10.57
N ALA A 136 1.42 -2.18 -10.37
CA ALA A 136 0.34 -2.50 -9.43
C ALA A 136 -0.46 -3.72 -9.88
N ALA A 137 -0.76 -3.84 -11.18
CA ALA A 137 -1.44 -5.01 -11.73
C ALA A 137 -0.60 -6.28 -11.53
N HIS A 138 0.70 -6.22 -11.79
CA HIS A 138 1.60 -7.34 -11.57
C HIS A 138 1.70 -7.75 -10.09
N LEU A 139 1.77 -6.77 -9.19
CA LEU A 139 1.76 -7.03 -7.74
C LEU A 139 0.46 -7.74 -7.34
N VAL A 140 -0.69 -7.15 -7.67
CA VAL A 140 -2.03 -7.67 -7.33
C VAL A 140 -2.27 -9.05 -7.95
N GLU A 141 -1.77 -9.34 -9.14
CA GLU A 141 -1.84 -10.68 -9.75
C GLU A 141 -1.11 -11.72 -8.89
N ARG A 142 0.06 -11.36 -8.33
CA ARG A 142 0.91 -12.28 -7.55
C ARG A 142 0.42 -12.51 -6.14
N ILE A 143 0.05 -11.45 -5.42
CA ILE A 143 -0.32 -11.53 -3.99
C ILE A 143 -1.83 -11.47 -3.75
N GLY A 144 -2.61 -11.11 -4.77
CA GLY A 144 -4.03 -10.81 -4.69
C GLY A 144 -4.33 -9.38 -4.24
N ALA A 145 -5.61 -9.03 -4.26
CA ALA A 145 -6.13 -7.84 -3.60
C ALA A 145 -6.74 -8.19 -2.24
N PRO A 146 -6.57 -7.36 -1.20
CA PRO A 146 -7.32 -7.47 0.05
C PRO A 146 -8.83 -7.40 -0.22
N ARG A 147 -9.62 -8.25 0.45
CA ARG A 147 -11.08 -8.31 0.31
C ARG A 147 -11.75 -8.43 1.68
N ASN A 148 -12.94 -7.85 1.80
CA ASN A 148 -13.80 -8.09 2.96
C ASN A 148 -14.47 -9.46 2.77
N GLU A 149 -14.00 -10.47 3.49
CA GLU A 149 -14.76 -11.72 3.62
C GLU A 149 -15.98 -11.43 4.50
N ALA A 150 -17.18 -11.61 3.92
CA ALA A 150 -18.47 -11.47 4.62
C ALA A 150 -18.75 -12.68 5.51
#